data_AF-R5CHB5-F1
#
_entry.id   AF-R5CHB5-F1
#
_cell.length_a   1.000
_cell.length_b   1.000
_cell.length_c   1.000
_cell.angle_alpha   90.00
_cell.angle_beta   90.00
_cell.angle_gamma   90.00
#
_symmetry.space_group_name_H-M   'P 1'
#
loop_
_entity.id
_entity.type
_entity.pdbx_description
1 polymer ?
#
loop_
_entity_poly.entity_id
_entity_poly.type
_entity_poly.pdbx_seq_one_letter_code
_entity_poly.pdbx_strand_id
1 'polypeptide(L)'
;MAIIKQYDKRSGITYVYESHSFWDPDKKMTRAKRTLIGRLNPDTGEVVPTDGRNRKTKATPAEEPADYEKLYKKLLRKSKAQEALIVSLKKQLEELKK
;
A
#
# COMPACT_ATOMS: atom_id res chain seq x y z
N MET A 1 17.55 -19.26 8.92
CA MET A 1 16.34 -18.74 8.23
C MET A 1 16.26 -19.40 6.86
N ALA A 2 15.07 -19.58 6.29
CA ALA A 2 14.88 -20.23 4.99
C ALA A 2 13.82 -19.52 4.15
N ILE A 3 13.98 -19.50 2.82
CA ILE A 3 12.98 -18.96 1.89
C ILE A 3 12.04 -20.09 1.49
N ILE A 4 10.74 -19.89 1.68
CA ILE A 4 9.70 -20.86 1.36
C ILE A 4 8.82 -20.29 0.25
N LYS A 5 8.67 -21.06 -0.83
CA LYS A 5 7.72 -20.76 -1.91
C LYS A 5 6.46 -21.59 -1.67
N GLN A 6 5.31 -20.93 -1.56
CA GLN A 6 4.03 -21.56 -1.33
C GLN A 6 3.05 -21.19 -2.44
N TYR A 7 2.63 -22.20 -3.20
CA TYR A 7 1.64 -22.04 -4.26
C TYR A 7 0.22 -22.01 -3.68
N ASP A 8 -0.51 -20.94 -3.96
CA ASP A 8 -1.93 -20.83 -3.63
C ASP A 8 -2.78 -21.28 -4.81
N LYS A 9 -3.46 -22.43 -4.66
CA LYS A 9 -4.33 -23.02 -5.69
C LYS A 9 -5.56 -22.17 -6.01
N ARG A 10 -6.01 -21.31 -5.08
CA ARG A 10 -7.21 -20.47 -5.30
C ARG A 10 -6.92 -19.30 -6.22
N SER A 11 -5.77 -18.65 -6.04
CA SER A 11 -5.40 -17.45 -6.79
C SER A 11 -4.43 -17.74 -7.94
N GLY A 12 -3.83 -18.93 -7.99
CA GLY A 12 -2.78 -19.28 -8.95
C GLY A 12 -1.46 -18.55 -8.68
N ILE A 13 -1.31 -17.90 -7.53
CA ILE A 13 -0.14 -17.08 -7.19
C ILE A 13 0.81 -17.89 -6.30
N THR A 14 2.10 -17.83 -6.60
CA THR A 14 3.13 -18.36 -5.70
C THR A 14 3.61 -17.25 -4.76
N TYR A 15 3.37 -17.41 -3.47
CA TYR A 15 3.86 -16.49 -2.45
C TYR A 15 5.23 -16.92 -1.94
N VAL A 16 6.07 -15.94 -1.62
CA VAL A 16 7.42 -16.13 -1.11
C VAL A 16 7.50 -15.62 0.31
N TYR A 17 7.87 -16.51 1.23
CA TYR A 17 7.98 -16.24 2.66
C TYR A 17 9.41 -16.41 3.15
N GLU A 18 9.81 -15.54 4.07
CA GLU A 18 10.97 -15.75 4.93
C GLU A 18 10.53 -16.52 6.18
N SER A 19 11.14 -17.67 6.44
CA SER A 19 10.84 -18.51 7.59
C SER A 19 11.96 -18.47 8.63
N HIS A 20 11.59 -18.11 9.85
CA HIS A 20 12.47 -18.10 11.02
C HIS A 20 11.97 -19.14 12.04
N SER A 21 12.74 -20.22 12.21
CA SER A 21 12.48 -21.25 13.23
C SER A 21 13.15 -20.86 14.54
N PHE A 22 12.45 -21.03 15.66
CA PHE A 22 12.94 -20.73 17.00
C PHE A 22 12.38 -21.74 18.00
N TRP A 23 13.08 -21.92 19.12
CA TRP A 23 12.57 -22.70 20.26
C TRP A 23 11.64 -21.82 21.10
N ASP A 24 10.41 -22.28 21.35
CA ASP A 24 9.44 -21.61 22.21
C ASP A 24 9.53 -22.24 23.61
N PRO A 25 10.12 -21.54 24.62
CA PRO A 25 10.35 -22.11 25.94
C PRO A 25 9.06 -22.30 26.75
N ASP A 26 8.03 -21.47 26.52
CA ASP A 26 6.75 -21.56 27.22
C ASP A 26 6.01 -22.83 26.81
N LYS A 27 6.04 -23.12 25.50
CA LYS A 27 5.40 -24.31 24.92
C LYS A 27 6.32 -25.52 24.82
N LYS A 28 7.61 -25.37 25.16
CA LYS A 28 8.66 -26.40 25.08
C LYS A 28 8.70 -27.12 23.74
N MET A 29 8.56 -26.39 22.63
CA MET A 29 8.61 -26.96 21.28
C MET A 29 9.21 -25.98 20.26
N THR A 30 9.71 -26.50 19.15
CA THR A 30 10.15 -25.67 18.03
C THR A 30 8.95 -25.04 17.31
N ARG A 31 9.01 -23.74 17.05
CA ARG A 31 8.02 -22.98 16.29
C ARG A 31 8.68 -22.27 15.13
N ALA A 32 7.87 -21.91 14.13
CA ALA A 32 8.32 -21.14 12.97
C ALA A 32 7.44 -19.91 12.80
N LYS A 33 8.07 -18.76 12.55
CA LYS A 33 7.40 -17.51 12.15
C LYS A 33 7.71 -17.25 10.68
N ARG A 34 6.67 -16.99 9.89
CA ARG A 34 6.78 -16.69 8.46
C ARG A 34 6.44 -15.23 8.20
N THR A 35 7.31 -14.53 7.49
CA THR A 35 7.10 -13.15 7.02
C THR A 35 6.91 -13.18 5.51
N LEU A 36 5.82 -12.58 5.02
CA LEU A 36 5.59 -12.47 3.57
C LEU A 36 6.57 -11.46 2.96
N ILE A 37 7.39 -11.91 2.02
CA ILE A 37 8.29 -11.04 1.25
C ILE A 37 7.53 -10.48 0.04
N GLY A 38 6.80 -11.34 -0.68
CA GLY A 38 6.07 -10.94 -1.89
C GLY A 38 5.46 -12.13 -2.63
N ARG A 39 5.04 -11.87 -3.87
CA ARG A 39 4.56 -12.86 -4.84
C ARG A 39 5.60 -13.08 -5.93
N LEU A 40 5.68 -14.29 -6.46
CA LEU A 40 6.58 -14.63 -7.55
C LEU A 40 5.89 -14.35 -8.89
N ASN A 41 6.56 -13.61 -9.76
CA ASN A 41 6.11 -13.44 -11.15
C ASN A 41 6.38 -14.73 -11.93
N PRO A 42 5.37 -15.33 -12.59
CA PRO A 42 5.56 -16.57 -13.34
C PRO A 42 6.50 -16.39 -14.53
N ASP A 43 6.51 -15.20 -15.15
CA ASP A 43 7.30 -14.94 -16.36
C ASP A 43 8.76 -14.57 -16.07
N THR A 44 9.00 -13.76 -15.03
CA THR A 44 10.37 -13.27 -14.70
C THR A 44 11.03 -14.07 -13.59
N GLY A 45 10.28 -14.86 -12.82
CA GLY A 45 10.79 -15.56 -11.64
C GLY A 45 11.15 -14.66 -10.46
N GLU A 46 10.96 -13.34 -10.60
CA GLU A 46 11.30 -12.33 -9.60
C GLU A 46 10.22 -12.23 -8.52
N VAL A 47 10.63 -11.81 -7.32
CA VAL A 47 9.72 -11.59 -6.19
C VAL A 47 9.23 -10.15 -6.18
N VAL A 48 7.97 -9.95 -6.55
CA VAL A 48 7.30 -8.66 -6.54
C VAL A 48 6.60 -8.43 -5.20
N PRO A 49 6.76 -7.26 -4.57
CA PRO A 49 6.05 -6.95 -3.34
C PRO A 49 4.53 -6.98 -3.57
N THR A 50 3.82 -7.55 -2.59
CA THR A 50 2.35 -7.57 -2.60
C THR A 50 1.79 -6.15 -2.43
N ASP A 51 0.57 -5.89 -2.93
CA ASP A 51 -0.12 -4.59 -3.05
C ASP A 51 -0.39 -3.82 -1.71
N GLY A 52 0.37 -4.06 -0.65
CA GLY A 52 0.33 -3.26 0.59
C GLY A 52 -1.00 -3.23 1.34
N ARG A 53 -2.05 -3.93 0.87
CA ARG A 53 -3.36 -4.00 1.52
C ARG A 53 -3.19 -4.51 2.94
N ASN A 54 -3.73 -3.77 3.92
CA ASN A 54 -3.56 -4.00 5.35
C ASN A 54 -2.11 -3.97 5.86
N ARG A 55 -1.14 -3.43 5.11
CA ARG A 55 0.16 -3.09 5.68
C ARG A 55 -0.09 -1.99 6.68
N LYS A 56 0.01 -2.32 7.98
CA LYS A 56 0.08 -1.31 9.03
C LYS A 56 1.21 -0.37 8.61
N THR A 57 0.87 0.86 8.28
CA THR A 57 1.86 1.92 8.12
C THR A 57 2.71 1.84 9.37
N LYS A 58 4.04 1.74 9.21
CA LYS A 58 4.94 1.86 10.36
C LYS A 58 4.52 3.14 11.04
N ALA A 59 4.08 3.05 12.30
CA ALA A 59 3.58 4.18 13.03
C ALA A 59 4.63 5.28 12.93
N THR A 60 4.32 6.31 12.15
CA THR A 60 4.98 7.60 12.29
C THR A 60 4.80 8.00 13.75
N PRO A 61 5.85 8.50 14.42
CA PRO A 61 5.74 9.00 15.79
C PRO A 61 4.53 9.92 15.90
N ALA A 62 3.82 9.79 17.01
CA ALA A 62 2.56 10.45 17.37
C ALA A 62 2.27 11.72 16.56
N GLU A 63 1.12 11.74 15.91
CA GLU A 63 0.54 12.90 15.24
C GLU A 63 0.58 14.10 16.20
N GLU A 64 1.51 15.03 15.96
CA GLU A 64 1.40 16.37 16.51
C GLU A 64 0.02 16.94 16.10
N PRO A 65 -0.65 17.71 16.96
CA PRO A 65 -1.99 18.22 16.67
C PRO A 65 -1.98 18.89 15.31
N ALA A 66 -2.77 18.35 14.38
CA ALA A 66 -2.75 18.78 12.99
C ALA A 66 -2.90 20.31 12.91
N ASP A 67 -1.94 20.98 12.28
CA ASP A 67 -2.01 22.41 12.00
C ASP A 67 -3.18 22.68 11.02
N TYR A 68 -4.36 22.91 11.60
CA TYR A 68 -5.61 23.14 10.89
C TYR A 68 -5.53 24.36 9.98
N GLU A 69 -4.72 25.37 10.33
CA GLU A 69 -4.54 26.56 9.51
C GLU A 69 -3.83 26.22 8.20
N LYS A 70 -2.76 25.44 8.28
CA LYS A 70 -2.03 24.95 7.10
C LYS A 70 -2.89 24.01 6.25
N LEU A 71 -3.66 23.13 6.88
CA LEU A 71 -4.60 22.25 6.18
C LEU A 71 -5.68 23.06 5.45
N TYR A 72 -6.28 24.04 6.12
CA TYR A 72 -7.29 24.93 5.54
C TYR A 72 -6.75 25.71 4.35
N LYS A 73 -5.56 26.33 4.48
CA LYS A 73 -4.90 27.05 3.38
C LYS A 73 -4.66 26.13 2.17
N LYS A 74 -4.27 24.88 2.41
CA LYS A 74 -4.05 23.88 1.34
C LYS A 74 -5.38 23.50 0.65
N LEU A 75 -6.44 23.28 1.42
CA LEU A 75 -7.77 22.97 0.88
C LEU A 75 -8.32 24.14 0.06
N LEU A 76 -8.19 25.37 0.56
CA LEU A 76 -8.63 26.56 -0.14
C LEU A 76 -7.92 26.73 -1.50
N ARG A 77 -6.61 26.48 -1.56
CA ARG A 77 -5.85 26.47 -2.83
C ARG A 77 -6.39 25.43 -3.81
N LYS A 78 -6.73 24.23 -3.33
CA LYS A 78 -7.29 23.16 -4.16
C LYS A 78 -8.68 23.53 -4.71
N SER A 79 -9.57 24.08 -3.87
CA SER A 79 -10.90 24.53 -4.30
C SER A 79 -10.79 25.57 -5.41
N LYS A 80 -9.96 26.60 -5.22
CA LYS A 80 -9.73 27.65 -6.21
C LYS A 80 -9.22 27.10 -7.55
N ALA A 81 -8.29 26.15 -7.51
CA ALA A 81 -7.77 25.52 -8.72
C ALA A 81 -8.85 24.71 -9.46
N GLN A 82 -9.70 23.99 -8.72
CA GLN A 82 -10.83 23.24 -9.28
C GLN A 82 -11.89 24.17 -9.88
N GLU A 83 -12.20 25.27 -9.21
CA GLU A 83 -13.14 26.29 -9.71
C GLU A 83 -12.64 26.90 -11.02
N ALA A 84 -11.35 27.27 -11.10
CA ALA A 84 -10.75 27.79 -12.33
C ALA A 84 -10.82 26.77 -13.48
N LEU A 85 -10.59 25.48 -13.19
CA LEU A 85 -10.73 24.40 -14.16
C LEU A 85 -12.19 24.22 -14.61
N ILE A 86 -13.15 24.31 -13.70
CA ILE A 86 -14.58 24.23 -14.05
C ILE A 86 -14.95 25.39 -14.99
N VAL A 87 -14.46 26.59 -14.73
CA VAL A 87 -14.72 27.77 -15.58
C VAL A 87 -14.12 27.58 -16.97
N SER A 88 -12.87 27.11 -17.08
CA SER A 88 -12.24 26.88 -18.38
C SER A 88 -12.96 25.79 -19.19
N LEU A 89 -13.34 24.68 -18.54
CA LEU A 89 -14.10 23.60 -19.18
C LEU A 89 -15.49 24.06 -19.63
N LYS A 90 -16.20 24.86 -18.82
CA LYS A 90 -17.49 25.44 -19.22
C LYS A 90 -17.35 26.32 -20.46
N LYS A 91 -16.29 27.13 -20.54
CA LYS A 91 -16.01 27.96 -21.73
C LYS A 91 -15.77 27.12 -22.97
N GLN A 92 -14.97 26.06 -22.86
CA GLN A 92 -14.72 25.14 -23.98
C GLN A 92 -16.01 24.45 -24.47
N LEU A 93 -16.89 24.07 -23.54
CA LEU A 93 -18.20 23.49 -23.90
C LEU A 93 -19.12 24.51 -24.61
N GLU A 94 -19.09 25.78 -24.22
CA GLU A 94 -19.83 26.84 -24.90
C GLU A 94 -19.30 27.10 -26.32
N GLU A 95 -17.97 27.07 -26.51
CA GLU A 95 -17.34 27.21 -27.83
C GLU A 95 -17.68 26.05 -28.77
N LEU A 96 -17.79 24.82 -28.25
CA LEU A 96 -18.16 23.63 -29.04
C LEU A 96 -19.67 23.51 -29.30
N LYS A 97 -20.51 24.27 -28.58
CA LYS A 97 -21.96 24.32 -28.80
C LYS A 97 -22.39 25.35 -29.85
N LYS A 98 -21.49 26.26 -30.24
CA LYS A 98 -21.67 27.16 -31.39
C LYS A 98 -21.30 26.48 -32.69
#